data_AF-A0A534LFQ5-F1
#
_entry.id   AF-A0A534LFQ5-F1
#
_cell.length_a   1.000
_cell.length_b   1.000
_cell.length_c   1.000
_cell.angle_alpha   90.00
_cell.angle_beta   90.00
_cell.angle_gamma   90.00
#
_symmetry.space_group_name_H-M   'P 1'
#
loop_
_entity.id
_entity.type
_entity.pdbx_description
1 polymer ?
#
loop_
_entity_poly.entity_id
_entity_poly.type
_entity_poly.pdbx_seq_one_letter_code
_entity_poly.pdbx_strand_id
1 'polypeptide(L)'
;MQFPLREKIAGEIALSDQPGKTMRKWREELRISQTELATHMRVSPSVISDYEAGRRTSPGIKTIHRLVDALLEIDQRTGQKLTKRFQEYSDVIPSMRDWAVGVRAADFLRKIDGKLLTQKLNTRRIVNGYTVIDSMKAITTLDASDYLQIYGSTSERALFFTGVKYGRSPMIAIKAHPLKPAMVVYVQPENIDDLAVKLAELDNILLARTDLEQGELISRLERIA
;
A
#
# COMPACT_ATOMS: atom_id res chain seq x y z
N MET A 1 2.74 15.97 6.17
CA MET A 1 1.82 15.36 7.18
C MET A 1 2.44 14.09 7.73
N GLN A 2 2.80 14.04 9.02
CA GLN A 2 3.38 12.85 9.69
C GLN A 2 2.35 11.92 10.34
N PHE A 3 1.06 12.29 10.29
CA PHE A 3 -0.04 11.56 10.93
C PHE A 3 -0.15 10.08 10.51
N PRO A 4 -0.06 9.71 9.21
CA PRO A 4 -0.31 8.33 8.84
C PRO A 4 0.78 7.35 9.30
N LEU A 5 2.05 7.79 9.34
CA LEU A 5 3.16 6.97 9.85
C LEU A 5 3.06 6.79 11.36
N ARG A 6 2.71 7.86 12.09
CA ARG A 6 2.50 7.82 13.54
C ARG A 6 1.41 6.82 13.92
N GLU A 7 0.27 6.89 13.24
CA GLU A 7 -0.86 5.97 13.43
C GLU A 7 -0.49 4.52 13.05
N LYS A 8 0.27 4.33 11.97
CA LYS A 8 0.77 3.00 11.58
C LYS A 8 1.64 2.36 12.66
N ILE A 9 2.66 3.08 13.15
CA ILE A 9 3.57 2.55 14.17
C ILE A 9 2.79 2.25 15.46
N ALA A 10 1.97 3.20 15.92
CA ALA A 10 1.19 3.05 17.14
C ALA A 10 0.19 1.89 17.04
N GLY A 11 -0.53 1.79 15.92
CA GLY A 11 -1.52 0.74 15.66
C GLY A 11 -0.90 -0.64 15.57
N GLU A 12 0.24 -0.78 14.87
CA GLU A 12 0.94 -2.07 14.77
C GLU A 12 1.43 -2.57 16.13
N ILE A 13 1.92 -1.67 16.99
CA ILE A 13 2.34 -2.04 18.36
C ILE A 13 1.12 -2.41 19.22
N ALA A 14 0.04 -1.64 19.13
CA ALA A 14 -1.16 -1.84 19.96
C ALA A 14 -1.93 -3.12 19.62
N LEU A 15 -1.93 -3.53 18.35
CA LEU A 15 -2.65 -4.72 17.85
C LEU A 15 -1.78 -5.99 17.82
N SER A 16 -0.48 -5.89 18.16
CA SER A 16 0.44 -7.02 18.12
C SER A 16 0.28 -7.95 19.31
N ASP A 17 0.30 -9.27 19.06
CA ASP A 17 0.42 -10.29 20.11
C ASP A 17 1.77 -10.24 20.84
N GLN A 18 2.78 -9.60 20.24
CA GLN A 18 4.12 -9.43 20.81
C GLN A 18 4.58 -7.95 20.75
N PRO A 19 3.93 -7.03 21.48
CA PRO A 19 4.17 -5.59 21.36
C PRO A 19 5.65 -5.20 21.54
N GLY A 20 6.34 -5.83 22.50
CA GLY A 20 7.76 -5.58 22.75
C GLY A 20 8.67 -5.90 21.56
N LYS A 21 8.38 -7.00 20.84
CA LYS A 21 9.10 -7.34 19.61
C LYS A 21 8.75 -6.39 18.47
N THR A 22 7.51 -5.95 18.39
CA THR A 22 7.10 -4.93 17.40
C THR A 22 7.78 -3.59 17.66
N MET A 23 7.92 -3.16 18.93
CA MET A 23 8.72 -1.98 19.29
C MET A 23 10.17 -2.14 18.83
N ARG A 24 10.78 -3.31 19.08
CA ARG A 24 12.14 -3.64 18.64
C ARG A 24 12.29 -3.55 17.12
N LYS A 25 11.35 -4.12 16.37
CA LYS A 25 11.32 -4.06 14.89
C LYS A 25 11.41 -2.60 14.42
N TRP A 26 10.51 -1.74 14.89
CA TRP A 26 10.49 -0.33 14.49
C TRP A 26 11.78 0.43 14.87
N ARG A 27 12.35 0.14 16.05
CA ARG A 27 13.65 0.70 16.45
C ARG A 27 14.77 0.26 15.50
N GLU A 28 14.82 -1.03 15.15
CA GLU A 28 15.87 -1.61 14.31
C GLU A 28 15.76 -1.19 12.84
N GLU A 29 14.55 -1.01 12.31
CA GLU A 29 14.34 -0.45 10.97
C GLU A 29 14.94 0.95 10.83
N LEU A 30 14.86 1.76 11.89
CA LEU A 30 15.50 3.07 11.98
C LEU A 30 16.98 3.01 12.37
N ARG A 31 17.51 1.81 12.64
CA ARG A 31 18.89 1.57 13.14
C ARG A 31 19.22 2.33 14.43
N ILE A 32 18.22 2.53 15.28
CA ILE A 32 18.35 3.26 16.55
C ILE A 32 18.85 2.29 17.63
N SER A 33 19.79 2.71 18.47
CA SER A 33 20.23 1.89 19.60
C SER A 33 19.22 1.95 20.77
N GLN A 34 19.19 0.94 21.64
CA GLN A 34 18.33 0.99 22.84
C GLN A 34 18.65 2.21 23.73
N THR A 35 19.94 2.56 23.84
CA THR A 35 20.41 3.70 24.64
C THR A 35 19.94 5.03 24.08
N GLU A 36 20.03 5.20 22.75
CA GLU A 36 19.58 6.41 22.06
C GLU A 36 18.07 6.59 22.21
N LEU A 37 17.29 5.51 21.97
CA LEU A 37 15.85 5.54 22.16
C LEU A 37 15.46 5.86 23.62
N ALA A 38 16.14 5.25 24.58
CA ALA A 38 15.88 5.49 26.01
C ALA A 38 16.14 6.96 26.39
N THR A 39 17.19 7.56 25.83
CA THR A 39 17.54 8.97 26.05
C THR A 39 16.41 9.89 25.57
N HIS A 40 15.91 9.66 24.35
CA HIS A 40 14.80 10.44 23.81
C HIS A 40 13.49 10.23 24.57
N MET A 41 13.22 8.99 25.00
CA MET A 41 12.03 8.65 25.80
C MET A 41 12.13 9.11 27.27
N ARG A 42 13.30 9.60 27.71
CA ARG A 42 13.62 9.97 29.10
C ARG A 42 13.38 8.82 30.08
N VAL A 43 13.87 7.64 29.72
CA VAL A 43 13.82 6.42 30.55
C VAL A 43 15.21 5.77 30.57
N SER A 44 15.43 4.80 31.46
CA SER A 44 16.69 4.04 31.45
C SER A 44 16.72 3.04 30.27
N PRO A 45 17.90 2.72 29.72
CA PRO A 45 18.04 1.68 28.68
C PRO A 45 17.47 0.32 29.09
N SER A 46 17.51 -0.01 30.39
CA SER A 46 16.89 -1.22 30.94
C SER A 46 15.39 -1.29 30.70
N VAL A 47 14.67 -0.16 30.74
CA VAL A 47 13.22 -0.14 30.47
C VAL A 47 12.93 -0.54 29.02
N ILE A 48 13.73 -0.04 28.06
CA ILE A 48 13.59 -0.42 26.65
C ILE A 48 13.91 -1.91 26.48
N SER A 49 15.03 -2.37 27.05
CA SER A 49 15.43 -3.78 27.03
C SER A 49 14.35 -4.70 27.62
N ASP A 50 13.71 -4.31 28.73
CA ASP A 50 12.64 -5.08 29.36
C ASP A 50 11.40 -5.23 28.49
N TYR A 51 10.99 -4.16 27.80
CA TYR A 51 9.89 -4.25 26.84
C TYR A 51 10.27 -5.14 25.65
N GLU A 52 11.42 -4.87 25.02
CA GLU A 52 11.84 -5.61 23.83
C GLU A 52 12.10 -7.09 24.08
N ALA A 53 12.55 -7.46 25.28
CA ALA A 53 12.73 -8.84 25.71
C ALA A 53 11.42 -9.53 26.17
N GLY A 54 10.30 -8.80 26.20
CA GLY A 54 9.01 -9.32 26.65
C GLY A 54 8.91 -9.55 28.17
N ARG A 55 9.87 -9.04 28.97
CA ARG A 55 9.80 -9.08 30.45
C ARG A 55 8.67 -8.20 31.00
N ARG A 56 8.30 -7.15 30.25
CA ARG A 56 7.11 -6.33 30.50
C ARG A 56 6.05 -6.68 29.48
N THR A 57 4.95 -7.28 29.94
CA THR A 57 3.80 -7.60 29.11
C THR A 57 2.99 -6.33 28.84
N SER A 58 2.90 -5.96 27.57
CA SER A 58 2.05 -4.89 27.02
C SER A 58 2.39 -3.45 27.47
N PRO A 59 2.97 -2.61 26.59
CA PRO A 59 3.23 -1.20 26.89
C PRO A 59 1.92 -0.42 26.99
N GLY A 60 1.77 0.40 28.05
CA GLY A 60 0.63 1.30 28.16
C GLY A 60 0.62 2.40 27.09
N ILE A 61 -0.54 3.00 26.84
CA ILE A 61 -0.75 4.03 25.78
C ILE A 61 0.27 5.18 25.88
N LYS A 62 0.58 5.67 27.08
CA LYS A 62 1.58 6.72 27.30
C LYS A 62 3.00 6.30 26.91
N THR A 63 3.33 5.02 27.04
CA THR A 63 4.63 4.47 26.63
C THR A 63 4.69 4.36 25.11
N ILE A 64 3.63 3.85 24.47
CA ILE A 64 3.52 3.79 23.01
C ILE A 64 3.66 5.20 22.42
N HIS A 65 2.93 6.18 22.94
CA HIS A 65 3.01 7.56 22.47
C HIS A 65 4.42 8.13 22.56
N ARG A 66 5.09 7.99 23.71
CA ARG A 66 6.48 8.46 23.89
C ARG A 66 7.48 7.75 22.99
N LEU A 67 7.29 6.45 22.77
CA LEU A 67 8.12 5.68 21.86
C LEU A 67 7.99 6.21 20.43
N VAL A 68 6.76 6.32 19.94
CA VAL A 68 6.48 6.76 18.57
C VAL A 68 7.04 8.18 18.35
N ASP A 69 6.86 9.08 19.32
CA ASP A 69 7.44 10.43 19.25
C ASP A 69 8.96 10.40 19.21
N ALA A 70 9.58 9.62 20.09
CA ALA A 70 11.04 9.48 20.10
C ALA A 70 11.57 8.94 18.76
N LEU A 71 10.92 7.91 18.19
CA LEU A 71 11.31 7.35 16.89
C LEU A 71 11.21 8.39 15.76
N LEU A 72 10.10 9.15 15.71
CA LEU A 72 9.88 10.17 14.68
C LEU A 72 10.82 11.38 14.85
N GLU A 73 11.11 11.80 16.08
CA GLU A 73 12.09 12.86 16.35
C GLU A 73 13.50 12.45 15.93
N ILE A 74 13.90 11.21 16.20
CA ILE A 74 15.20 10.68 15.77
C ILE A 74 15.27 10.57 14.25
N ASP A 75 14.22 10.07 13.60
CA ASP A 75 14.14 10.00 12.12
C ASP A 75 14.27 11.40 11.49
N GLN A 76 13.59 12.41 12.05
CA GLN A 76 13.70 13.80 11.58
C GLN A 76 15.14 14.34 11.65
N ARG A 77 15.87 14.03 12.72
CA ARG A 77 17.26 14.49 12.93
C ARG A 77 18.27 13.76 12.05
N THR A 78 17.98 12.52 11.65
CA THR A 78 18.91 11.64 10.91
C THR A 78 18.66 11.61 9.39
N GLY A 79 17.88 12.56 8.88
CA GLY A 79 17.65 12.76 7.44
C GLY A 79 16.30 12.25 6.90
N GLN A 80 15.36 11.92 7.79
CA GLN A 80 13.98 11.52 7.49
C GLN A 80 13.89 10.26 6.62
N LYS A 81 14.70 9.23 6.89
CA LYS A 81 14.75 8.05 6.02
C LYS A 81 13.43 7.27 6.05
N LEU A 82 12.87 7.04 7.23
CA LEU A 82 11.60 6.32 7.36
C LEU A 82 10.43 7.17 6.89
N THR A 83 10.42 8.46 7.27
CA THR A 83 9.39 9.41 6.83
C THR A 83 9.38 9.55 5.30
N LYS A 84 10.54 9.69 4.65
CA LYS A 84 10.64 9.76 3.18
C LYS A 84 10.24 8.45 2.54
N ARG A 85 10.73 7.30 3.02
CA ARG A 85 10.33 5.99 2.48
C ARG A 85 8.82 5.77 2.58
N PHE A 86 8.20 6.17 3.68
CA PHE A 86 6.76 6.08 3.87
C PHE A 86 5.99 7.07 2.98
N GLN A 87 6.49 8.29 2.80
CA GLN A 87 5.93 9.28 1.88
C GLN A 87 6.06 8.83 0.42
N GLU A 88 7.23 8.40 -0.02
CA GLU A 88 7.48 7.83 -1.34
C GLU A 88 6.54 6.65 -1.60
N TYR A 89 6.36 5.79 -0.61
CA TYR A 89 5.42 4.68 -0.73
C TYR A 89 3.95 5.14 -0.86
N SER A 90 3.52 6.10 -0.03
CA SER A 90 2.19 6.70 -0.12
C SER A 90 1.98 7.44 -1.44
N ASP A 91 3.05 7.99 -2.02
CA ASP A 91 3.05 8.67 -3.30
C ASP A 91 2.93 7.67 -4.47
N VAL A 92 3.52 6.48 -4.33
CA VAL A 92 3.49 5.40 -5.31
C VAL A 92 2.16 4.65 -5.27
N ILE A 93 1.61 4.46 -4.06
CA ILE A 93 0.32 3.83 -3.82
C ILE A 93 -0.60 4.83 -3.11
N PRO A 94 -1.26 5.73 -3.86
CA PRO A 94 -2.08 6.81 -3.28
C PRO A 94 -3.28 6.31 -2.48
N SER A 95 -3.84 5.14 -2.81
CA SER A 95 -5.00 4.58 -2.12
C SER A 95 -5.07 3.08 -2.34
N MET A 96 -5.36 2.33 -1.28
CA MET A 96 -5.54 0.88 -1.31
C MET A 96 -6.58 0.48 -0.26
N ARG A 97 -7.49 -0.43 -0.63
CA ARG A 97 -8.46 -0.98 0.31
C ARG A 97 -8.86 -2.40 -0.07
N ASP A 98 -9.01 -3.24 0.94
CA ASP A 98 -9.66 -4.56 0.86
C ASP A 98 -11.10 -4.44 1.38
N TRP A 99 -12.04 -5.11 0.73
CA TRP A 99 -13.43 -5.16 1.14
C TRP A 99 -13.76 -6.49 1.80
N ALA A 100 -14.58 -6.44 2.86
CA ALA A 100 -15.09 -7.65 3.51
C ALA A 100 -16.02 -8.47 2.59
N VAL A 101 -16.74 -7.79 1.70
CA VAL A 101 -17.61 -8.41 0.69
C VAL A 101 -17.21 -7.85 -0.68
N GLY A 102 -16.78 -8.74 -1.57
CA GLY A 102 -16.38 -8.35 -2.92
C GLY A 102 -17.54 -7.80 -3.75
N VAL A 103 -17.20 -6.96 -4.72
CA VAL A 103 -18.13 -6.27 -5.61
C VAL A 103 -18.07 -6.92 -6.99
N ARG A 104 -19.22 -7.09 -7.67
CA ARG A 104 -19.22 -7.57 -9.06
C ARG A 104 -18.51 -6.57 -9.97
N ALA A 105 -17.67 -7.05 -10.87
CA ALA A 105 -16.90 -6.22 -11.78
C ALA A 105 -17.78 -5.26 -12.60
N ALA A 106 -18.96 -5.70 -13.06
CA ALA A 106 -19.91 -4.83 -13.74
C ALA A 106 -20.37 -3.63 -12.90
N ASP A 107 -20.64 -3.85 -11.61
CA ASP A 107 -21.11 -2.82 -10.68
C ASP A 107 -19.96 -1.90 -10.30
N PHE A 108 -18.77 -2.49 -10.12
CA PHE A 108 -17.54 -1.76 -9.86
C PHE A 108 -17.21 -0.79 -10.98
N LEU A 109 -17.22 -1.24 -12.24
CA LEU A 109 -16.97 -0.39 -13.41
C LEU A 109 -17.92 0.80 -13.49
N ARG A 110 -19.22 0.62 -13.16
CA ARG A 110 -20.19 1.73 -13.16
C ARG A 110 -19.87 2.79 -12.11
N LYS A 111 -19.29 2.41 -10.96
CA LYS A 111 -18.94 3.38 -9.90
C LYS A 111 -17.75 4.27 -10.28
N ILE A 112 -16.89 3.81 -11.20
CA ILE A 112 -15.67 4.50 -11.63
C ILE A 112 -15.75 5.03 -13.07
N ASP A 113 -16.94 5.07 -13.68
CA ASP A 113 -17.14 5.40 -15.10
C ASP A 113 -16.22 4.61 -16.05
N GLY A 114 -15.99 3.34 -15.68
CA GLY A 114 -15.04 2.45 -16.34
C GLY A 114 -15.61 1.84 -17.62
N LYS A 115 -14.86 1.95 -18.72
CA LYS A 115 -15.14 1.31 -20.01
C LYS A 115 -14.30 0.05 -20.13
N LEU A 116 -14.94 -1.10 -20.25
CA LEU A 116 -14.28 -2.39 -20.45
C LEU A 116 -13.62 -2.44 -21.84
N LEU A 117 -12.39 -2.94 -21.92
CA LEU A 117 -11.58 -3.06 -23.13
C LEU A 117 -11.49 -4.52 -23.62
N THR A 118 -11.55 -5.49 -22.71
CA THR A 118 -11.62 -6.93 -23.03
C THR A 118 -13.04 -7.32 -23.44
N GLN A 119 -13.19 -8.06 -24.54
CA GLN A 119 -14.53 -8.33 -25.09
C GLN A 119 -15.17 -9.63 -24.60
N LYS A 120 -14.35 -10.65 -24.28
CA LYS A 120 -14.82 -12.03 -24.05
C LYS A 120 -14.91 -12.43 -22.57
N LEU A 121 -14.59 -11.52 -21.65
CA LEU A 121 -14.43 -11.84 -20.24
C LEU A 121 -15.70 -11.57 -19.43
N ASN A 122 -15.94 -12.44 -18.44
CA ASN A 122 -17.16 -12.42 -17.63
C ASN A 122 -17.13 -11.29 -16.59
N THR A 123 -18.00 -10.30 -16.77
CA THR A 123 -18.18 -9.17 -15.83
C THR A 123 -18.91 -9.54 -14.53
N ARG A 124 -19.34 -10.81 -14.37
CA ARG A 124 -19.83 -11.35 -13.09
C ARG A 124 -18.70 -11.69 -12.10
N ARG A 125 -17.43 -11.62 -12.52
CA ARG A 125 -16.26 -11.82 -11.64
C ARG A 125 -16.36 -10.88 -10.44
N ILE A 126 -15.94 -11.36 -9.28
CA ILE A 126 -15.92 -10.60 -8.03
C ILE A 126 -14.55 -9.93 -7.88
N VAL A 127 -14.56 -8.68 -7.45
CA VAL A 127 -13.39 -7.87 -7.13
C VAL A 127 -13.44 -7.58 -5.63
N ASN A 128 -12.41 -7.99 -4.88
CA ASN A 128 -12.36 -7.94 -3.42
C ASN A 128 -11.65 -6.71 -2.86
N GLY A 129 -11.13 -5.84 -3.72
CA GLY A 129 -10.50 -4.59 -3.30
C GLY A 129 -9.92 -3.83 -4.47
N TYR A 130 -9.19 -2.76 -4.16
CA TYR A 130 -8.46 -2.00 -5.17
C TYR A 130 -7.11 -1.50 -4.65
N THR A 131 -6.24 -1.19 -5.60
CA THR A 131 -4.98 -0.46 -5.39
C THR A 131 -4.82 0.57 -6.49
N VAL A 132 -4.59 1.83 -6.13
CA VAL A 132 -4.18 2.89 -7.05
C VAL A 132 -2.67 2.99 -7.05
N ILE A 133 -2.06 3.02 -8.23
CA ILE A 133 -0.62 2.96 -8.45
C ILE A 133 -0.22 4.08 -9.42
N ASP A 134 0.71 4.93 -9.00
CA ASP A 134 1.41 5.83 -9.91
C ASP A 134 2.47 5.04 -10.67
N SER A 135 2.23 4.81 -11.97
CA SER A 135 3.09 3.94 -12.78
C SER A 135 4.50 4.49 -12.94
N MET A 136 4.63 5.83 -13.06
CA MET A 136 5.91 6.47 -13.30
C MET A 136 6.76 6.39 -12.04
N LYS A 137 6.17 6.70 -10.87
CA LYS A 137 6.85 6.56 -9.59
C LYS A 137 7.19 5.11 -9.31
N ALA A 138 6.22 4.19 -9.49
CA ALA A 138 6.38 2.76 -9.24
C ALA A 138 7.60 2.15 -9.94
N ILE A 139 7.84 2.49 -11.22
CA ILE A 139 9.01 2.00 -11.98
C ILE A 139 10.33 2.46 -11.36
N THR A 140 10.37 3.66 -10.78
CA THR A 140 11.58 4.25 -10.22
C THR A 140 11.84 3.90 -8.76
N THR A 141 10.81 3.48 -8.01
CA THR A 141 10.89 3.32 -6.55
C THR A 141 10.59 1.93 -6.02
N LEU A 142 9.79 1.12 -6.73
CA LEU A 142 9.42 -0.21 -6.23
C LEU A 142 10.44 -1.25 -6.67
N ASP A 143 10.96 -2.00 -5.69
CA ASP A 143 11.77 -3.19 -5.94
C ASP A 143 10.88 -4.43 -6.09
N ALA A 144 11.46 -5.53 -6.56
CA ALA A 144 10.74 -6.80 -6.76
C ALA A 144 10.02 -7.30 -5.49
N SER A 145 10.58 -7.02 -4.30
CA SER A 145 9.98 -7.38 -3.01
C SER A 145 8.75 -6.54 -2.65
N ASP A 146 8.65 -5.31 -3.16
CA ASP A 146 7.54 -4.40 -2.85
C ASP A 146 6.34 -4.62 -3.78
N TYR A 147 6.55 -5.30 -4.91
CA TYR A 147 5.49 -5.61 -5.88
C TYR A 147 4.35 -6.45 -5.28
N LEU A 148 4.64 -7.36 -4.35
CA LEU A 148 3.60 -8.15 -3.67
C LEU A 148 2.61 -7.27 -2.89
N GLN A 149 3.05 -6.10 -2.43
CA GLN A 149 2.23 -5.23 -1.60
C GLN A 149 1.07 -4.62 -2.39
N ILE A 150 1.20 -4.42 -3.71
CA ILE A 150 0.10 -3.90 -4.54
C ILE A 150 -1.12 -4.84 -4.56
N TYR A 151 -0.93 -6.12 -4.20
CA TYR A 151 -2.01 -7.11 -4.12
C TYR A 151 -2.69 -7.15 -2.75
N GLY A 152 -2.24 -6.41 -1.74
CA GLY A 152 -2.88 -6.39 -0.42
C GLY A 152 -3.08 -7.79 0.15
N SER A 153 -4.29 -8.11 0.64
CA SER A 153 -4.61 -9.46 1.14
C SER A 153 -5.01 -10.46 0.05
N THR A 154 -5.34 -10.03 -1.17
CA THR A 154 -5.81 -10.93 -2.25
C THR A 154 -5.51 -10.39 -3.64
N SER A 155 -5.08 -11.28 -4.53
CA SER A 155 -4.91 -10.92 -5.94
C SER A 155 -6.23 -10.75 -6.68
N GLU A 156 -7.38 -11.19 -6.14
CA GLU A 156 -8.70 -10.98 -6.76
C GLU A 156 -9.17 -9.53 -6.55
N ARG A 157 -8.40 -8.56 -7.04
CA ARG A 157 -8.62 -7.12 -6.85
C ARG A 157 -8.38 -6.33 -8.14
N ALA A 158 -8.76 -5.05 -8.12
CA ALA A 158 -8.52 -4.12 -9.23
C ALA A 158 -7.22 -3.31 -9.01
N LEU A 159 -6.32 -3.33 -9.99
CA LEU A 159 -5.14 -2.47 -10.02
C LEU A 159 -5.39 -1.28 -10.95
N PHE A 160 -5.29 -0.07 -10.41
CA PHE A 160 -5.43 1.17 -11.17
C PHE A 160 -4.05 1.75 -11.43
N PHE A 161 -3.72 1.97 -12.69
CA PHE A 161 -2.46 2.59 -13.08
C PHE A 161 -2.73 4.01 -13.59
N THR A 162 -2.20 5.00 -12.88
CA THR A 162 -2.15 6.40 -13.31
C THR A 162 -0.85 6.68 -14.07
N GLY A 163 -0.80 7.79 -14.81
CA GLY A 163 0.37 8.18 -15.60
C GLY A 163 0.68 7.22 -16.76
N VAL A 164 -0.31 6.45 -17.21
CA VAL A 164 -0.15 5.48 -18.29
C VAL A 164 -0.36 6.15 -19.64
N LYS A 165 0.61 6.02 -20.56
CA LYS A 165 0.41 6.46 -21.95
C LYS A 165 -0.34 5.42 -22.79
N TYR A 166 0.25 4.23 -22.94
CA TYR A 166 -0.24 3.17 -23.84
C TYR A 166 -0.62 1.85 -23.15
N GLY A 167 -0.22 1.66 -21.88
CA GLY A 167 -0.56 0.46 -21.10
C GLY A 167 0.33 -0.77 -21.31
N ARG A 168 1.27 -0.77 -22.28
CA ARG A 168 2.18 -1.92 -22.49
C ARG A 168 3.00 -2.27 -21.26
N SER A 169 3.68 -1.29 -20.65
CA SER A 169 4.59 -1.52 -19.52
C SER A 169 3.88 -2.16 -18.31
N PRO A 170 2.76 -1.62 -17.80
CA PRO A 170 1.99 -2.26 -16.74
C PRO A 170 1.58 -3.71 -17.04
N MET A 171 1.11 -3.99 -18.26
CA MET A 171 0.67 -5.35 -18.62
C MET A 171 1.82 -6.33 -18.81
N ILE A 172 2.99 -5.88 -19.28
CA ILE A 172 4.19 -6.72 -19.33
C ILE A 172 4.63 -7.09 -17.90
N ALA A 173 4.62 -6.13 -16.97
CA ALA A 173 4.95 -6.39 -15.57
C ALA A 173 3.98 -7.41 -14.95
N ILE A 174 2.67 -7.24 -15.18
CA ILE A 174 1.66 -8.19 -14.73
C ILE A 174 1.86 -9.57 -15.37
N LYS A 175 2.21 -9.63 -16.67
CA LYS A 175 2.45 -10.89 -17.38
C LYS A 175 3.62 -11.66 -16.77
N ALA A 176 4.70 -10.97 -16.44
CA ALA A 176 5.90 -11.57 -15.87
C ALA A 176 5.68 -12.13 -14.45
N HIS A 177 4.71 -11.59 -13.71
CA HIS A 177 4.45 -11.98 -12.33
C HIS A 177 3.49 -13.19 -12.24
N PRO A 178 3.69 -14.13 -11.29
CA PRO A 178 2.81 -15.31 -11.15
C PRO A 178 1.40 -14.95 -10.66
N LEU A 179 1.27 -13.96 -9.78
CA LEU A 179 -0.03 -13.48 -9.31
C LEU A 179 -0.69 -12.57 -10.36
N LYS A 180 -1.97 -12.81 -10.63
CA LYS A 180 -2.77 -12.06 -11.60
C LYS A 180 -3.91 -11.32 -10.91
N PRO A 181 -4.10 -10.02 -11.18
CA PRO A 181 -5.22 -9.28 -10.63
C PRO A 181 -6.55 -9.73 -11.24
N ALA A 182 -7.66 -9.44 -10.56
CA ALA A 182 -8.99 -9.64 -11.16
C ALA A 182 -9.28 -8.65 -12.28
N MET A 183 -8.77 -7.43 -12.13
CA MET A 183 -8.98 -6.33 -13.06
C MET A 183 -7.77 -5.40 -13.09
N VAL A 184 -7.51 -4.84 -14.26
CA VAL A 184 -6.57 -3.72 -14.48
C VAL A 184 -7.35 -2.57 -15.06
N VAL A 185 -7.15 -1.37 -14.52
CA VAL A 185 -7.79 -0.15 -15.00
C VAL A 185 -6.72 0.90 -15.30
N TYR A 186 -6.71 1.42 -16.52
CA TYR A 186 -5.90 2.59 -16.86
C TYR A 186 -6.66 3.87 -16.58
N VAL A 187 -6.03 4.79 -15.87
CA VAL A 187 -6.60 6.09 -15.54
C VAL A 187 -6.08 7.11 -16.54
N GLN A 188 -7.00 7.70 -17.31
CA GLN A 188 -6.74 8.70 -18.35
C GLN A 188 -5.60 8.31 -19.32
N PRO A 189 -5.63 7.11 -19.93
CA PRO A 189 -4.62 6.74 -20.90
C PRO A 189 -4.72 7.58 -22.18
N GLU A 190 -3.58 7.99 -22.74
CA GLU A 190 -3.53 8.70 -24.03
C GLU A 190 -4.07 7.79 -25.16
N ASN A 191 -3.63 6.53 -25.18
CA ASN A 191 -4.10 5.52 -26.12
C ASN A 191 -4.02 4.11 -25.49
N ILE A 192 -4.66 3.12 -26.09
CA ILE A 192 -4.61 1.73 -25.62
C ILE A 192 -3.87 0.89 -26.63
N ASP A 193 -2.84 0.19 -26.17
CA ASP A 193 -2.12 -0.72 -27.03
C ASP A 193 -2.80 -2.09 -27.17
N ASP A 194 -2.89 -2.60 -28.40
CA ASP A 194 -3.48 -3.91 -28.69
C ASP A 194 -2.79 -5.06 -27.96
N LEU A 195 -1.48 -4.98 -27.70
CA LEU A 195 -0.77 -6.01 -26.95
C LEU A 195 -1.27 -6.07 -25.51
N ALA A 196 -1.57 -4.93 -24.89
CA ALA A 196 -2.09 -4.88 -23.52
C ALA A 196 -3.44 -5.59 -23.43
N VAL A 197 -4.33 -5.36 -24.40
CA VAL A 197 -5.64 -6.04 -24.48
C VAL A 197 -5.45 -7.55 -24.67
N LYS A 198 -4.58 -7.97 -25.61
CA LYS A 198 -4.29 -9.39 -25.86
C LYS A 198 -3.73 -10.09 -24.63
N LEU A 199 -2.79 -9.47 -23.93
CA LEU A 199 -2.20 -10.04 -22.70
C LEU A 199 -3.26 -10.19 -21.59
N ALA A 200 -4.17 -9.22 -21.47
CA ALA A 200 -5.25 -9.28 -20.49
C ALA A 200 -6.21 -10.43 -20.80
N GLU A 201 -6.59 -10.63 -22.07
CA GLU A 201 -7.43 -11.76 -22.46
C GLU A 201 -6.76 -13.12 -22.23
N LEU A 202 -5.46 -13.24 -22.54
CA LEU A 202 -4.69 -14.48 -22.33
C LEU A 202 -4.59 -14.88 -20.85
N ASP A 203 -4.40 -13.92 -19.96
CA ASP A 203 -4.27 -14.16 -18.51
C ASP A 203 -5.63 -14.07 -17.78
N ASN A 204 -6.75 -13.96 -18.52
CA ASN A 204 -8.11 -13.84 -17.98
C ASN A 204 -8.25 -12.66 -16.98
N ILE A 205 -7.71 -11.50 -17.34
CA ILE A 205 -7.73 -10.26 -16.56
C ILE A 205 -8.71 -9.29 -17.22
N LEU A 206 -9.66 -8.74 -16.46
CA LEU A 206 -10.53 -7.69 -16.98
C LEU A 206 -9.71 -6.42 -17.18
N LEU A 207 -9.56 -5.96 -18.43
CA LEU A 207 -8.89 -4.68 -18.70
C LEU A 207 -9.94 -3.62 -18.97
N ALA A 208 -9.83 -2.47 -18.31
CA ALA A 208 -10.70 -1.34 -18.49
C ALA A 208 -9.92 -0.02 -18.52
N ARG A 209 -10.59 1.06 -18.92
CA ARG A 209 -10.11 2.43 -18.76
C ARG A 209 -11.14 3.29 -18.07
N THR A 210 -10.69 4.33 -17.39
CA THR A 210 -11.54 5.41 -16.89
C THR A 210 -10.95 6.75 -17.32
N ASP A 211 -11.83 7.71 -17.59
CA ASP A 211 -11.48 9.06 -17.99
C ASP A 211 -11.49 10.03 -16.77
N LEU A 212 -11.79 9.52 -15.57
CA LEU A 212 -11.79 10.28 -14.31
C LEU A 212 -10.39 10.76 -13.93
N GLU A 213 -10.31 11.97 -13.37
CA GLU A 213 -9.07 12.44 -12.74
C GLU A 213 -8.75 11.63 -11.49
N GLN A 214 -7.46 11.48 -11.18
CA GLN A 214 -6.99 10.65 -10.07
C GLN A 214 -7.64 10.99 -8.72
N GLY A 215 -7.79 12.28 -8.40
CA GLY A 215 -8.40 12.70 -7.13
C GLY A 215 -9.87 12.34 -7.01
N GLU A 216 -10.63 12.50 -8.11
CA GLU A 216 -12.03 12.09 -8.17
C GLU A 216 -12.16 10.57 -8.10
N LEU A 217 -11.35 9.84 -8.86
CA LEU A 217 -11.30 8.39 -8.84
C LEU A 217 -11.08 7.85 -7.42
N ILE A 218 -10.07 8.35 -6.71
CA ILE A 218 -9.77 7.96 -5.32
C ILE A 218 -10.99 8.24 -4.43
N SER A 219 -11.56 9.44 -4.53
CA SER A 219 -12.75 9.81 -3.74
C SER A 219 -13.94 8.89 -3.98
N ARG A 220 -14.14 8.43 -5.23
CA ARG A 220 -15.20 7.46 -5.56
C ARG A 220 -14.87 6.07 -5.02
N LEU A 221 -13.64 5.59 -5.19
CA LEU A 221 -13.17 4.30 -4.71
C LEU A 221 -13.29 4.16 -3.18
N GLU A 222 -12.96 5.21 -2.44
CA GLU A 222 -13.04 5.23 -0.97
C GLU A 222 -14.48 5.23 -0.43
N ARG A 223 -15.47 5.53 -1.27
CA ARG A 223 -16.90 5.40 -0.96
C ARG A 223 -17.47 4.03 -1.34
N ILE A 224 -16.68 3.19 -1.99
CA ILE A 224 -17.08 1.82 -2.30
C ILE A 224 -16.85 0.96 -1.06
N ALA A 225 -17.97 0.45 -0.54
CA ALA A 225 -18.14 -0.29 0.70
C ALA A 225 -18.07 0.60 1.95
#